data_AF-A0A954YQ05-F1
#
_entry.id   AF-A0A954YQ05-F1
#
_cell.length_a   1.000
_cell.length_b   1.000
_cell.length_c   1.000
_cell.angle_alpha   90.00
_cell.angle_beta   90.00
_cell.angle_gamma   90.00
#
_symmetry.space_group_name_H-M   'P 1'
#
loop_
_entity.id
_entity.type
_entity.pdbx_description
1 polymer ?
#
loop_
_entity_poly.entity_id
_entity_poly.type
_entity_poly.pdbx_seq_one_letter_code
_entity_poly.pdbx_strand_id
1 'polypeptide(L)'
;MAVARAPQQGGVTAIHVWLIVFVALWLTSTVFLVIIYLDQEDKDSELDTAKSALAKVISSDGRTLPQFSEASPNAGKTMVDLIEAARGDTAELISGNRADNVATLRAELNSRLDKYKADSQIESKSDFEGVTLFAALDAMHNLFRAESEARDQAEKGIAQLTTDLAELRGAEERRKSDFEEAAGKLEGNVVKNSEERDEYRTERDEEIDAFDAQIEKIKDQCSSDIQKQRSETRECQAAYDELLARHQELQAKLGQSQITPIPQATARMGDGRILKASPGDPIVYIDLGRDDHLTLGLEFAVYDALTGIPEDGRPKARIEVVAIHQQSSECKIVSLMRDQMILTEDIIANPIYDRHQSLKFFVMGEFDINGDGRDDPNGQRDIKSLIEQWGGSTLSELSAKVDFVVLGGPPERPRRSQDVDPEDDPKYQAAAKAYAAYEAQLAKVDVLAVPRLSQKEFLNFLGYTQSSTETAASIQAMTGQ
;
A
#
# COMPACT_ATOMS: atom_id res chain seq x y z
N MET A 1 201.14 82.38 -24.21
CA MET A 1 200.54 83.62 -23.66
C MET A 1 199.10 83.31 -23.27
N ALA A 2 198.70 83.84 -22.12
CA ALA A 2 197.39 83.66 -21.48
C ALA A 2 196.20 84.19 -22.30
N VAL A 3 194.99 83.71 -22.02
CA VAL A 3 193.75 84.48 -21.67
C VAL A 3 192.60 83.49 -21.35
N ALA A 4 191.74 83.90 -20.41
CA ALA A 4 190.71 83.13 -19.68
C ALA A 4 189.25 83.34 -20.18
N ARG A 5 188.31 82.45 -19.78
CA ARG A 5 186.99 82.77 -19.11
C ARG A 5 186.00 81.57 -18.94
N ALA A 6 185.58 81.37 -17.68
CA ALA A 6 184.26 81.07 -17.05
C ALA A 6 183.34 79.83 -17.37
N PRO A 7 182.55 79.30 -16.37
CA PRO A 7 181.71 78.07 -16.44
C PRO A 7 180.17 78.29 -16.35
N GLN A 8 179.32 77.28 -16.65
CA GLN A 8 177.86 77.27 -16.33
C GLN A 8 177.29 75.85 -16.01
N GLN A 9 176.31 75.79 -15.09
CA GLN A 9 175.67 74.63 -14.42
C GLN A 9 174.40 74.10 -15.13
N GLY A 10 174.01 72.84 -14.86
CA GLY A 10 172.89 72.09 -15.48
C GLY A 10 171.55 72.10 -14.72
N GLY A 11 170.45 71.86 -15.45
CA GLY A 11 169.06 71.89 -14.98
C GLY A 11 168.17 70.72 -15.47
N VAL A 12 167.07 70.50 -14.73
CA VAL A 12 166.10 69.38 -14.81
C VAL A 12 165.21 69.45 -16.06
N THR A 13 164.97 68.29 -16.71
CA THR A 13 164.24 68.18 -17.99
C THR A 13 162.74 67.86 -17.83
N ALA A 14 161.90 68.41 -18.73
CA ALA A 14 160.43 68.38 -18.75
C ALA A 14 159.73 67.00 -18.66
N ILE A 15 160.42 65.89 -18.92
CA ILE A 15 159.85 64.53 -18.89
C ILE A 15 159.39 64.10 -17.48
N HIS A 16 160.07 64.56 -16.42
CA HIS A 16 159.72 64.17 -15.06
C HIS A 16 158.38 64.78 -14.58
N VAL A 17 158.05 66.00 -15.03
CA VAL A 17 156.79 66.66 -14.67
C VAL A 17 155.61 65.95 -15.32
N TRP A 18 155.74 65.52 -16.58
CA TRP A 18 154.70 64.78 -17.29
C TRP A 18 154.37 63.42 -16.66
N LEU A 19 155.36 62.71 -16.13
CA LEU A 19 155.15 61.42 -15.47
C LEU A 19 154.32 61.56 -14.19
N ILE A 20 154.61 62.57 -13.36
CA ILE A 20 153.88 62.81 -12.10
C ILE A 20 152.41 63.17 -12.36
N VAL A 21 152.16 64.03 -13.35
CA VAL A 21 150.79 64.41 -13.74
C VAL A 21 150.02 63.19 -14.26
N PHE A 22 150.64 62.34 -15.06
CA PHE A 22 150.00 61.12 -15.58
C PHE A 22 149.60 60.15 -14.46
N VAL A 23 150.48 59.89 -13.49
CA VAL A 23 150.18 59.00 -12.36
C VAL A 23 149.07 59.56 -11.48
N ALA A 24 149.05 60.89 -11.24
CA ALA A 24 147.99 61.53 -10.47
C ALA A 24 146.62 61.43 -11.15
N LEU A 25 146.55 61.65 -12.46
CA LEU A 25 145.32 61.53 -13.26
C LEU A 25 144.79 60.10 -13.32
N TRP A 26 145.68 59.11 -13.42
CA TRP A 26 145.27 57.71 -13.46
C TRP A 26 144.67 57.25 -12.13
N LEU A 27 145.26 57.66 -11.00
CA LEU A 27 144.73 57.35 -9.67
C LEU A 27 143.35 57.99 -9.44
N THR A 28 143.15 59.26 -9.80
CA THR A 28 141.85 59.91 -9.62
C THR A 28 140.76 59.30 -10.50
N SER A 29 141.08 58.91 -11.74
CA SER A 29 140.13 58.24 -12.63
C SER A 29 139.68 56.88 -12.09
N THR A 30 140.56 56.13 -11.45
CA THR A 30 140.25 54.78 -10.94
C THR A 30 139.32 54.84 -9.73
N VAL A 31 139.53 55.81 -8.83
CA VAL A 31 138.64 56.03 -7.67
C VAL A 31 137.23 56.42 -8.12
N PHE A 32 137.11 57.28 -9.14
CA PHE A 32 135.81 57.71 -9.64
C PHE A 32 134.99 56.57 -10.25
N LEU A 33 135.65 55.64 -10.94
CA LEU A 33 135.01 54.47 -11.55
C LEU A 33 134.43 53.51 -10.52
N VAL A 34 135.13 53.32 -9.39
CA VAL A 34 134.64 52.46 -8.29
C VAL A 34 133.39 53.05 -7.63
N ILE A 35 133.33 54.37 -7.44
CA ILE A 35 132.16 55.04 -6.84
C ILE A 35 130.91 54.87 -7.73
N ILE A 36 131.05 55.06 -9.04
CA ILE A 36 129.92 54.91 -9.97
C ILE A 36 129.41 53.46 -10.00
N TYR A 37 130.31 52.48 -9.96
CA TYR A 37 129.92 51.07 -10.00
C TYR A 37 129.14 50.66 -8.74
N LEU A 38 129.55 51.15 -7.56
CA LEU A 38 128.85 50.89 -6.30
C LEU A 38 127.44 51.51 -6.26
N ASP A 39 127.28 52.76 -6.71
CA ASP A 39 125.95 53.42 -6.76
C ASP A 39 125.00 52.72 -7.74
N GLN A 40 125.54 52.16 -8.83
CA GLN A 40 124.73 51.43 -9.80
C GLN A 40 124.22 50.08 -9.24
N GLU A 41 125.05 49.38 -8.46
CA GLU A 41 124.69 48.10 -7.85
C GLU A 41 123.63 48.27 -6.74
N ASP A 42 123.68 49.35 -5.96
CA ASP A 42 122.65 49.69 -4.96
C ASP A 42 121.29 49.96 -5.62
N LYS A 43 121.26 50.66 -6.76
CA LYS A 43 120.00 50.94 -7.49
C LYS A 43 119.38 49.71 -8.14
N ASP A 44 120.19 48.80 -8.66
CA ASP A 44 119.69 47.54 -9.20
C ASP A 44 119.10 46.66 -8.08
N SER A 45 119.70 46.66 -6.89
CA SER A 45 119.18 45.97 -5.69
C SER A 45 117.84 46.52 -5.20
N GLU A 46 117.66 47.85 -5.16
CA GLU A 46 116.36 48.48 -4.83
C GLU A 46 115.28 48.14 -5.86
N LEU A 47 115.65 48.08 -7.14
CA LEU A 47 114.71 47.78 -8.22
C LEU A 47 114.23 46.32 -8.16
N ASP A 48 115.12 45.38 -7.83
CA ASP A 48 114.77 43.96 -7.68
C ASP A 48 113.98 43.67 -6.40
N THR A 49 114.25 44.39 -5.30
CA THR A 49 113.41 44.30 -4.09
C THR A 49 112.01 44.88 -4.32
N ALA A 50 111.89 46.01 -5.02
CA ALA A 50 110.59 46.57 -5.40
C ALA A 50 109.80 45.64 -6.34
N LYS A 51 110.46 45.04 -7.35
CA LYS A 51 109.85 44.04 -8.22
C LYS A 51 109.38 42.80 -7.46
N SER A 52 110.19 42.30 -6.52
CA SER A 52 109.86 41.14 -5.70
C SER A 52 108.68 41.41 -4.75
N ALA A 53 108.61 42.62 -4.18
CA ALA A 53 107.47 43.05 -3.37
C ALA A 53 106.18 43.15 -4.20
N LEU A 54 106.26 43.71 -5.42
CA LEU A 54 105.12 43.79 -6.34
C LEU A 54 104.66 42.39 -6.79
N ALA A 55 105.59 41.50 -7.13
CA ALA A 55 105.29 40.14 -7.52
C ALA A 55 104.57 39.36 -6.39
N LYS A 56 104.98 39.57 -5.13
CA LYS A 56 104.35 38.95 -3.96
C LYS A 56 102.92 39.41 -3.70
N VAL A 57 102.59 40.66 -4.03
CA VAL A 57 101.21 41.19 -4.00
C VAL A 57 100.34 40.59 -5.12
N ILE A 58 100.96 40.19 -6.23
CA ILE A 58 100.27 39.63 -7.40
C ILE A 58 100.09 38.11 -7.34
N SER A 59 100.93 37.39 -6.58
CA SER A 59 101.05 35.92 -6.66
C SER A 59 100.27 35.11 -5.61
N SER A 60 99.49 35.71 -4.71
CA SER A 60 98.68 34.93 -3.75
C SER A 60 97.26 34.69 -4.29
N ASP A 61 97.00 33.51 -4.88
CA ASP A 61 95.76 32.70 -4.93
C ASP A 61 94.36 33.36 -5.09
N GLY A 62 94.25 34.65 -5.42
CA GLY A 62 92.99 35.42 -5.38
C GLY A 62 92.39 35.82 -6.73
N ARG A 63 92.62 35.08 -7.82
CA ARG A 63 92.12 35.45 -9.16
C ARG A 63 90.86 34.67 -9.57
N THR A 64 89.70 35.13 -9.15
CA THR A 64 88.40 34.63 -9.67
C THR A 64 87.35 35.70 -9.95
N LEU A 65 87.68 37.00 -9.90
CA LEU A 65 86.77 38.06 -10.36
C LEU A 65 87.10 38.49 -11.81
N PRO A 66 86.12 38.52 -12.73
CA PRO A 66 86.32 38.95 -14.13
C PRO A 66 86.96 40.34 -14.26
N GLN A 67 86.65 41.24 -13.32
CA GLN A 67 87.16 42.60 -13.23
C GLN A 67 88.69 42.65 -13.06
N PHE A 68 89.33 41.58 -12.59
CA PHE A 68 90.80 41.51 -12.46
C PHE A 68 91.53 41.36 -13.79
N SER A 69 90.83 40.97 -14.86
CA SER A 69 91.41 40.91 -16.22
C SER A 69 91.56 42.28 -16.87
N GLU A 70 90.94 43.33 -16.30
CA GLU A 70 90.99 44.71 -16.78
C GLU A 70 92.11 45.55 -16.13
N ALA A 71 92.82 45.00 -15.14
CA ALA A 71 93.94 45.67 -14.47
C ALA A 71 95.18 45.68 -15.38
N SER A 72 95.37 46.77 -16.13
CA SER A 72 96.59 47.00 -16.93
C SER A 72 97.46 48.09 -16.30
N PRO A 73 98.79 47.89 -16.17
CA PRO A 73 99.71 48.92 -15.66
C PRO A 73 99.64 50.24 -16.43
N ASN A 74 99.21 50.21 -17.70
CA ASN A 74 99.12 51.39 -18.57
C ASN A 74 97.77 52.12 -18.49
N ALA A 75 96.78 51.59 -17.78
CA ALA A 75 95.42 52.15 -17.70
C ALA A 75 95.17 52.99 -16.43
N GLY A 76 96.16 53.15 -15.55
CA GLY A 76 96.08 54.02 -14.36
C GLY A 76 95.13 53.55 -13.26
N LYS A 77 94.48 52.38 -13.41
CA LYS A 77 93.63 51.78 -12.37
C LYS A 77 94.40 50.71 -11.63
N THR A 78 94.53 50.88 -10.33
CA THR A 78 95.18 49.90 -9.46
C THR A 78 94.22 48.75 -9.15
N MET A 79 94.77 47.61 -8.74
CA MET A 79 93.99 46.48 -8.23
C MET A 79 93.04 46.89 -7.09
N VAL A 80 93.45 47.88 -6.28
CA VAL A 80 92.65 48.43 -5.19
C VAL A 80 91.43 49.18 -5.71
N ASP A 81 91.58 49.97 -6.78
CA ASP A 81 90.47 50.73 -7.38
C ASP A 81 89.37 49.82 -7.94
N LEU A 82 89.75 48.66 -8.50
CA LEU A 82 88.80 47.67 -9.02
C LEU A 82 88.06 46.94 -7.89
N ILE A 83 88.75 46.62 -6.80
CA ILE A 83 88.12 46.02 -5.60
C ILE A 83 87.15 47.01 -4.94
N GLU A 84 87.55 48.29 -4.84
CA GLU A 84 86.68 49.36 -4.33
C GLU A 84 85.47 49.61 -5.23
N ALA A 85 85.64 49.57 -6.56
CA ALA A 85 84.53 49.67 -7.49
C ALA A 85 83.55 48.48 -7.36
N ALA A 86 84.05 47.25 -7.34
CA ALA A 86 83.24 46.05 -7.17
C ALA A 86 82.51 46.02 -5.82
N ARG A 87 83.16 46.46 -4.74
CA ARG A 87 82.54 46.62 -3.42
C ARG A 87 81.44 47.68 -3.47
N GLY A 88 81.71 48.82 -4.09
CA GLY A 88 80.75 49.91 -4.26
C GLY A 88 79.52 49.48 -5.06
N ASP A 89 79.69 48.79 -6.18
CA ASP A 89 78.58 48.30 -7.02
C ASP A 89 77.73 47.26 -6.26
N THR A 90 78.39 46.41 -5.44
CA THR A 90 77.68 45.44 -4.59
C THR A 90 76.92 46.13 -3.44
N ALA A 91 77.49 47.18 -2.84
CA ALA A 91 76.83 47.99 -1.83
C ALA A 91 75.62 48.74 -2.41
N GLU A 92 75.76 49.31 -3.61
CA GLU A 92 74.68 49.96 -4.34
C GLU A 92 73.53 48.98 -4.66
N LEU A 93 73.82 47.73 -5.00
CA LEU A 93 72.80 46.71 -5.23
C LEU A 93 72.03 46.31 -3.94
N ILE A 94 72.71 46.30 -2.79
CA ILE A 94 72.14 45.80 -1.51
C ILE A 94 71.43 46.92 -0.72
N SER A 95 72.06 48.09 -0.57
CA SER A 95 71.52 49.22 0.22
C SER A 95 71.08 50.41 -0.63
N GLY A 96 71.42 50.46 -1.93
CA GLY A 96 71.23 51.64 -2.77
C GLY A 96 72.30 52.72 -2.59
N ASN A 97 73.34 52.48 -1.78
CA ASN A 97 74.40 53.45 -1.50
C ASN A 97 75.80 52.85 -1.69
N ARG A 98 76.53 53.38 -2.68
CA ARG A 98 77.88 52.94 -3.07
C ARG A 98 78.94 53.14 -1.97
N ALA A 99 78.71 54.08 -1.04
CA ALA A 99 79.66 54.40 0.02
C ALA A 99 79.62 53.42 1.20
N ASP A 100 78.63 52.53 1.25
CA ASP A 100 78.49 51.61 2.37
C ASP A 100 79.54 50.51 2.34
N ASN A 101 80.08 50.20 3.52
CA ASN A 101 81.01 49.11 3.70
C ASN A 101 80.29 47.86 4.23
N VAL A 102 80.98 46.71 4.19
CA VAL A 102 80.41 45.42 4.59
C VAL A 102 79.90 45.41 6.05
N ALA A 103 80.54 46.17 6.95
CA ALA A 103 80.09 46.26 8.34
C ALA A 103 78.79 47.05 8.48
N THR A 104 78.66 48.17 7.76
CA THR A 104 77.44 48.98 7.70
C THR A 104 76.28 48.16 7.11
N LEU A 105 76.52 47.47 5.99
CA LEU A 105 75.51 46.62 5.34
C LEU A 105 75.03 45.49 6.26
N ARG A 106 75.94 44.83 6.99
CA ARG A 106 75.57 43.78 7.96
C ARG A 106 74.78 44.35 9.15
N ALA A 107 75.19 45.50 9.67
CA ALA A 107 74.49 46.15 10.78
C ALA A 107 73.07 46.56 10.37
N GLU A 108 72.90 47.10 9.16
CA GLU A 108 71.59 47.49 8.64
C GLU A 108 70.70 46.27 8.37
N LEU A 109 71.26 45.20 7.77
CA LEU A 109 70.54 43.95 7.56
C LEU A 109 70.03 43.36 8.88
N ASN A 110 70.89 43.27 9.90
CA ASN A 110 70.52 42.76 11.22
C ASN A 110 69.45 43.65 11.90
N SER A 111 69.60 44.98 11.80
CA SER A 111 68.63 45.93 12.34
C SER A 111 67.23 45.79 11.70
N ARG A 112 67.17 45.59 10.37
CA ARG A 112 65.90 45.33 9.67
C ARG A 112 65.32 43.98 10.07
N LEU A 113 66.15 42.95 10.19
CA LEU A 113 65.71 41.62 10.62
C LEU A 113 65.15 41.66 12.06
N ASP A 114 65.78 42.39 12.97
CA ASP A 114 65.30 42.53 14.35
C ASP A 114 63.97 43.28 14.44
N LYS A 115 63.72 44.26 13.56
CA LYS A 115 62.39 44.90 13.43
C LYS A 115 61.33 43.91 12.99
N TYR A 116 61.61 43.09 11.97
CA TYR A 116 60.67 42.07 11.52
C TYR A 116 60.43 40.97 12.56
N LYS A 117 61.45 40.66 13.38
CA LYS A 117 61.29 39.77 14.56
C LYS A 117 60.37 40.37 15.63
N ALA A 118 60.37 41.68 15.81
CA ALA A 118 59.53 42.35 16.80
C ALA A 118 58.04 42.41 16.40
N ASP A 119 57.75 42.51 15.10
CA ASP A 119 56.38 42.62 14.57
C ASP A 119 55.57 41.30 14.57
N SER A 120 56.15 40.18 15.02
CA SER A 120 55.46 38.90 15.25
C SER A 120 54.76 38.26 14.02
N GLN A 121 55.02 38.73 12.80
CA GLN A 121 54.40 38.25 11.55
C GLN A 121 55.17 37.12 10.85
N ILE A 122 56.28 36.64 11.44
CA ILE A 122 57.08 35.53 10.89
C ILE A 122 57.10 34.40 11.91
N GLU A 123 56.38 33.31 11.62
CA GLU A 123 56.22 32.18 12.55
C GLU A 123 57.52 31.38 12.78
N SER A 124 58.42 31.33 11.79
CA SER A 124 59.68 30.58 11.90
C SER A 124 60.88 31.52 12.06
N LYS A 125 61.36 31.61 13.31
CA LYS A 125 62.53 32.40 13.72
C LYS A 125 63.86 31.85 13.15
N SER A 126 63.89 30.59 12.73
CA SER A 126 65.10 29.89 12.25
C SER A 126 65.42 30.13 10.77
N ASP A 127 64.46 30.60 9.98
CA ASP A 127 64.60 30.65 8.51
C ASP A 127 65.38 31.87 8.02
N PHE A 128 65.80 32.75 8.94
CA PHE A 128 66.51 33.99 8.61
C PHE A 128 67.81 34.20 9.42
N GLU A 129 68.18 33.29 10.33
CA GLU A 129 69.46 33.37 11.05
C GLU A 129 70.61 32.80 10.19
N GLY A 130 71.58 33.65 9.84
CA GLY A 130 72.74 33.26 9.01
C GLY A 130 72.43 33.11 7.52
N VAL A 131 71.27 33.57 7.08
CA VAL A 131 70.75 33.37 5.73
C VAL A 131 71.27 34.45 4.78
N THR A 132 71.67 34.03 3.57
CA THR A 132 72.10 34.97 2.53
C THR A 132 70.91 35.77 2.01
N LEU A 133 71.15 36.94 1.43
CA LEU A 133 70.09 37.81 0.89
C LEU A 133 69.15 37.06 -0.08
N PHE A 134 69.70 36.14 -0.89
CA PHE A 134 68.91 35.33 -1.83
C PHE A 134 67.98 34.35 -1.11
N ALA A 135 68.45 33.65 -0.09
CA ALA A 135 67.62 32.70 0.64
C ALA A 135 66.53 33.43 1.48
N ALA A 136 66.78 34.66 1.93
CA ALA A 136 65.75 35.50 2.54
C ALA A 136 64.69 35.95 1.52
N LEU A 137 65.11 36.27 0.28
CA LEU A 137 64.20 36.62 -0.81
C LEU A 137 63.34 35.42 -1.23
N ASP A 138 63.91 34.21 -1.30
CA ASP A 138 63.19 32.98 -1.60
C ASP A 138 62.17 32.64 -0.50
N ALA A 139 62.54 32.80 0.78
CA ALA A 139 61.62 32.63 1.90
C ALA A 139 60.46 33.62 1.83
N MET A 140 60.73 34.89 1.52
CA MET A 140 59.69 35.92 1.35
C MET A 140 58.78 35.61 0.15
N HIS A 141 59.33 35.14 -0.97
CA HIS A 141 58.55 34.72 -2.14
C HIS A 141 57.62 33.56 -1.79
N ASN A 142 58.11 32.55 -1.07
CA ASN A 142 57.30 31.40 -0.65
C ASN A 142 56.20 31.79 0.32
N LEU A 143 56.47 32.66 1.29
CA LEU A 143 55.45 33.19 2.21
C LEU A 143 54.38 34.00 1.47
N PHE A 144 54.79 34.90 0.56
CA PHE A 144 53.84 35.68 -0.23
C PHE A 144 52.97 34.79 -1.12
N ARG A 145 53.58 33.76 -1.72
CA ARG A 145 52.86 32.77 -2.52
C ARG A 145 51.86 31.99 -1.66
N ALA A 146 52.26 31.50 -0.49
CA ALA A 146 51.38 30.76 0.42
C ALA A 146 50.21 31.63 0.90
N GLU A 147 50.47 32.89 1.25
CA GLU A 147 49.45 33.85 1.65
C GLU A 147 48.49 34.18 0.49
N SER A 148 49.02 34.35 -0.73
CA SER A 148 48.18 34.55 -1.93
C SER A 148 47.30 33.34 -2.19
N GLU A 149 47.85 32.11 -2.11
CA GLU A 149 47.10 30.87 -2.28
C GLU A 149 46.02 30.70 -1.19
N ALA A 150 46.32 31.07 0.06
CA ALA A 150 45.37 31.05 1.17
C ALA A 150 44.24 32.06 0.96
N ARG A 151 44.54 33.27 0.47
CA ARG A 151 43.52 34.28 0.12
C ARG A 151 42.63 33.82 -1.02
N ASP A 152 43.20 33.24 -2.07
CA ASP A 152 42.42 32.71 -3.19
C ASP A 152 41.48 31.58 -2.73
N GLN A 153 41.93 30.73 -1.80
CA GLN A 153 41.09 29.68 -1.20
C GLN A 153 39.99 30.28 -0.32
N ALA A 154 40.31 31.28 0.50
CA ALA A 154 39.34 31.96 1.34
C ALA A 154 38.26 32.68 0.50
N GLU A 155 38.66 33.35 -0.58
CA GLU A 155 37.74 34.03 -1.51
C GLU A 155 36.82 33.04 -2.21
N LYS A 156 37.35 31.90 -2.68
CA LYS A 156 36.53 30.80 -3.21
C LYS A 156 35.56 30.25 -2.17
N GLY A 157 36.01 30.08 -0.92
CA GLY A 157 35.17 29.63 0.19
C GLY A 157 34.04 30.61 0.50
N ILE A 158 34.32 31.91 0.51
CA ILE A 158 33.30 32.97 0.71
C ILE A 158 32.29 32.98 -0.44
N ALA A 159 32.76 32.85 -1.68
CA ALA A 159 31.87 32.79 -2.85
C ALA A 159 30.95 31.57 -2.76
N GLN A 160 31.49 30.40 -2.40
CA GLN A 160 30.70 29.18 -2.24
C GLN A 160 29.69 29.29 -1.09
N LEU A 161 30.10 29.77 0.08
CA LEU A 161 29.20 30.02 1.22
C LEU A 161 28.08 31.02 0.87
N THR A 162 28.40 32.03 0.05
CA THR A 162 27.39 33.01 -0.40
C THR A 162 26.36 32.36 -1.32
N THR A 163 26.81 31.49 -2.23
CA THR A 163 25.91 30.69 -3.07
C THR A 163 25.05 29.75 -2.22
N ASP A 164 25.65 28.99 -1.30
CA ASP A 164 24.92 28.06 -0.42
C ASP A 164 23.87 28.79 0.43
N LEU A 165 24.19 29.98 0.97
CA LEU A 165 23.25 30.80 1.71
C LEU A 165 22.10 31.32 0.84
N ALA A 166 22.37 31.68 -0.42
CA ALA A 166 21.34 32.10 -1.35
C ALA A 166 20.40 30.93 -1.71
N GLU A 167 20.95 29.73 -1.92
CA GLU A 167 20.17 28.52 -2.18
C GLU A 167 19.32 28.11 -0.97
N LEU A 168 19.90 28.12 0.24
CA LEU A 168 19.18 27.84 1.50
C LEU A 168 18.04 28.83 1.72
N ARG A 169 18.27 30.12 1.51
CA ARG A 169 17.21 31.15 1.60
C ARG A 169 16.12 30.91 0.57
N GLY A 170 16.47 30.60 -0.67
CA GLY A 170 15.50 30.26 -1.71
C GLY A 170 14.69 28.99 -1.38
N ALA A 171 15.31 27.99 -0.77
CA ALA A 171 14.64 26.76 -0.34
C ALA A 171 13.71 26.98 0.86
N GLU A 172 14.08 27.82 1.82
CA GLU A 172 13.20 28.23 2.92
C GLU A 172 11.98 29.01 2.41
N GLU A 173 12.18 29.97 1.50
CA GLU A 173 11.08 30.77 0.96
C GLU A 173 10.08 29.92 0.16
N ARG A 174 10.58 28.94 -0.61
CA ARG A 174 9.74 27.95 -1.30
C ARG A 174 8.97 27.09 -0.30
N ARG A 175 9.64 26.55 0.72
CA ARG A 175 8.97 25.74 1.76
C ARG A 175 7.89 26.53 2.49
N LYS A 176 8.14 27.81 2.77
CA LYS A 176 7.17 28.70 3.41
C LYS A 176 5.96 28.94 2.49
N SER A 177 6.20 29.25 1.21
CA SER A 177 5.13 29.41 0.22
C SER A 177 4.30 28.14 0.05
N ASP A 178 4.96 26.98 -0.07
CA ASP A 178 4.29 25.67 -0.19
C ASP A 178 3.45 25.36 1.05
N PHE A 179 3.96 25.70 2.24
CA PHE A 179 3.24 25.53 3.51
C PHE A 179 2.04 26.47 3.61
N GLU A 180 2.17 27.74 3.21
CA GLU A 180 1.06 28.70 3.18
C GLU A 180 -0.03 28.26 2.19
N GLU A 181 0.35 27.75 1.02
CA GLU A 181 -0.61 27.19 0.04
C GLU A 181 -1.30 25.93 0.58
N ALA A 182 -0.55 25.02 1.21
CA ALA A 182 -1.10 23.82 1.82
C ALA A 182 -2.04 24.16 3.00
N ALA A 183 -1.67 25.13 3.84
CA ALA A 183 -2.50 25.62 4.93
C ALA A 183 -3.80 26.24 4.40
N GLY A 184 -3.74 27.07 3.37
CA GLY A 184 -4.92 27.65 2.73
C GLY A 184 -5.85 26.60 2.11
N LYS A 185 -5.30 25.56 1.48
CA LYS A 185 -6.09 24.41 0.97
C LYS A 185 -6.75 23.64 2.10
N LEU A 186 -6.02 23.39 3.20
CA LEU A 186 -6.55 22.66 4.35
C LEU A 186 -7.67 23.46 5.03
N GLU A 187 -7.49 24.77 5.22
CA GLU A 187 -8.51 25.66 5.77
C GLU A 187 -9.76 25.68 4.87
N GLY A 188 -9.58 25.80 3.55
CA GLY A 188 -10.69 25.70 2.59
C GLY A 188 -11.43 24.36 2.66
N ASN A 189 -10.71 23.24 2.82
CA ASN A 189 -11.33 21.92 2.99
C ASN A 189 -12.07 21.78 4.32
N VAL A 190 -11.54 22.37 5.41
CA VAL A 190 -12.21 22.35 6.72
C VAL A 190 -13.52 23.13 6.65
N VAL A 191 -13.52 24.30 5.99
CA VAL A 191 -14.75 25.09 5.78
C VAL A 191 -15.76 24.30 4.95
N LYS A 192 -15.36 23.77 3.80
CA LYS A 192 -16.25 22.95 2.95
C LYS A 192 -16.82 21.74 3.70
N ASN A 193 -15.98 20.98 4.38
CA ASN A 193 -16.44 19.82 5.16
C ASN A 193 -17.36 20.24 6.31
N SER A 194 -17.18 21.43 6.89
CA SER A 194 -18.09 21.94 7.92
C SER A 194 -19.44 22.36 7.34
N GLU A 195 -19.46 22.99 6.15
CA GLU A 195 -20.66 23.36 5.41
C GLU A 195 -21.44 22.12 4.98
N GLU A 196 -20.78 21.15 4.34
CA GLU A 196 -21.38 19.87 3.94
C GLU A 196 -21.94 19.10 5.13
N ARG A 197 -21.25 19.10 6.28
CA ARG A 197 -21.75 18.46 7.49
C ARG A 197 -23.00 19.16 8.02
N ASP A 198 -23.04 20.49 8.02
CA ASP A 198 -24.18 21.24 8.54
C ASP A 198 -25.39 21.14 7.60
N GLU A 199 -25.17 21.08 6.29
CA GLU A 199 -26.18 20.74 5.28
C GLU A 199 -26.74 19.33 5.51
N TYR A 200 -25.88 18.32 5.61
CA TYR A 200 -26.28 16.93 5.87
C TYR A 200 -27.04 16.77 7.20
N ARG A 201 -26.66 17.54 8.23
CA ARG A 201 -27.38 17.55 9.51
C ARG A 201 -28.78 18.14 9.35
N THR A 202 -28.90 19.23 8.60
CA THR A 202 -30.20 19.88 8.33
C THR A 202 -31.11 18.94 7.53
N GLU A 203 -30.61 18.33 6.46
CA GLU A 203 -31.38 17.34 5.67
C GLU A 203 -31.82 16.15 6.52
N ARG A 204 -30.95 15.64 7.38
CA ARG A 204 -31.29 14.54 8.28
C ARG A 204 -32.33 14.92 9.33
N ASP A 205 -32.22 16.12 9.91
CA ASP A 205 -33.19 16.58 10.90
C ASP A 205 -34.57 16.78 10.22
N GLU A 206 -34.61 17.31 8.99
CA GLU A 206 -35.84 17.40 8.18
C GLU A 206 -36.43 16.01 7.84
N GLU A 207 -35.60 15.04 7.49
CA GLU A 207 -36.04 13.67 7.20
C GLU A 207 -36.56 12.96 8.46
N ILE A 208 -35.92 13.16 9.62
CA ILE A 208 -36.38 12.65 10.91
C ILE A 208 -37.73 13.28 11.27
N ASP A 209 -37.88 14.59 11.17
CA ASP A 209 -39.14 15.28 11.43
C ASP A 209 -40.26 14.79 10.49
N ALA A 210 -39.94 14.55 9.22
CA ALA A 210 -40.87 13.98 8.25
C ALA A 210 -41.27 12.55 8.59
N PHE A 211 -40.33 11.72 9.05
CA PHE A 211 -40.61 10.35 9.51
C PHE A 211 -41.45 10.34 10.78
N ASP A 212 -41.14 11.20 11.76
CA ASP A 212 -41.91 11.31 13.00
C ASP A 212 -43.35 11.76 12.71
N ALA A 213 -43.55 12.73 11.80
CA ALA A 213 -44.87 13.13 11.34
C ALA A 213 -45.63 12.00 10.62
N GLN A 214 -44.94 11.18 9.83
CA GLN A 214 -45.55 10.01 9.18
C GLN A 214 -45.94 8.94 10.20
N ILE A 215 -45.08 8.67 11.20
CA ILE A 215 -45.36 7.72 12.27
C ILE A 215 -46.56 8.18 13.09
N GLU A 216 -46.64 9.46 13.44
CA GLU A 216 -47.79 10.02 14.16
C GLU A 216 -49.07 9.90 13.36
N LYS A 217 -49.03 10.23 12.06
CA LYS A 217 -50.17 10.07 11.15
C LYS A 217 -50.64 8.61 11.04
N ILE A 218 -49.71 7.65 10.91
CA ILE A 218 -50.03 6.23 10.85
C ILE A 218 -50.61 5.75 12.18
N LYS A 219 -50.05 6.20 13.30
CA LYS A 219 -50.54 5.87 14.64
C LYS A 219 -51.96 6.38 14.85
N ASP A 220 -52.24 7.61 14.43
CA ASP A 220 -53.57 8.19 14.50
C ASP A 220 -54.56 7.43 13.60
N GLN A 221 -54.16 7.09 12.37
CA GLN A 221 -54.96 6.27 11.46
C GLN A 221 -55.26 4.89 12.06
N CYS A 222 -54.24 4.17 12.53
CA CYS A 222 -54.43 2.88 13.19
C CYS A 222 -55.32 2.99 14.42
N SER A 223 -55.18 4.04 15.24
CA SER A 223 -56.03 4.24 16.41
C SER A 223 -57.50 4.46 16.02
N SER A 224 -57.73 5.23 14.96
CA SER A 224 -59.06 5.49 14.39
C SER A 224 -59.67 4.23 13.80
N ASP A 225 -58.89 3.46 13.02
CA ASP A 225 -59.31 2.20 12.42
C ASP A 225 -59.64 1.14 13.48
N ILE A 226 -58.81 1.02 14.53
CA ILE A 226 -59.09 0.14 15.67
C ILE A 226 -60.38 0.55 16.36
N GLN A 227 -60.62 1.85 16.55
CA GLN A 227 -61.85 2.34 17.17
C GLN A 227 -63.06 2.01 16.30
N LYS A 228 -62.96 2.21 14.98
CA LYS A 228 -64.00 1.90 14.00
C LYS A 228 -64.30 0.39 13.92
N GLN A 229 -63.27 -0.45 13.83
CA GLN A 229 -63.43 -1.90 13.84
C GLN A 229 -64.04 -2.39 15.16
N ARG A 230 -63.69 -1.79 16.29
CA ARG A 230 -64.31 -2.12 17.59
C ARG A 230 -65.79 -1.73 17.64
N SER A 231 -66.18 -0.58 17.08
CA SER A 231 -67.60 -0.22 16.98
C SER A 231 -68.35 -1.17 16.04
N GLU A 232 -67.80 -1.46 14.87
CA GLU A 232 -68.40 -2.39 13.90
C GLU A 232 -68.51 -3.80 14.49
N THR A 233 -67.50 -4.28 15.21
CA THR A 233 -67.53 -5.59 15.87
C THR A 233 -68.63 -5.65 16.93
N ARG A 234 -68.79 -4.58 17.73
CA ARG A 234 -69.88 -4.49 18.73
C ARG A 234 -71.25 -4.46 18.07
N GLU A 235 -71.40 -3.73 16.97
CA GLU A 235 -72.64 -3.68 16.19
C GLU A 235 -72.96 -5.03 15.57
N CYS A 236 -71.97 -5.69 14.96
CA CYS A 236 -72.11 -7.04 14.42
C CYS A 236 -72.41 -8.08 15.50
N GLN A 237 -71.78 -7.99 16.68
CA GLN A 237 -72.10 -8.88 17.81
C GLN A 237 -73.51 -8.65 18.32
N ALA A 238 -73.94 -7.40 18.49
CA ALA A 238 -75.31 -7.09 18.89
C ALA A 238 -76.32 -7.61 17.85
N ALA A 239 -76.05 -7.41 16.56
CA ALA A 239 -76.88 -7.93 15.47
C ALA A 239 -76.86 -9.47 15.43
N TYR A 240 -75.71 -10.10 15.68
CA TYR A 240 -75.57 -11.55 15.75
C TYR A 240 -76.34 -12.13 16.93
N ASP A 241 -76.25 -11.52 18.11
CA ASP A 241 -76.99 -11.93 19.30
C ASP A 241 -78.50 -11.77 19.08
N GLU A 242 -78.93 -10.68 18.42
CA GLU A 242 -80.33 -10.51 18.01
C GLU A 242 -80.76 -11.58 17.00
N LEU A 243 -79.92 -11.86 15.99
CA LEU A 243 -80.19 -12.89 14.98
C LEU A 243 -80.22 -14.28 15.60
N LEU A 244 -79.34 -14.58 16.54
CA LEU A 244 -79.28 -15.84 17.28
C LEU A 244 -80.52 -15.99 18.17
N ALA A 245 -80.93 -14.94 18.87
CA ALA A 245 -82.17 -14.93 19.64
C ALA A 245 -83.39 -15.19 18.73
N ARG A 246 -83.46 -14.52 17.56
CA ARG A 246 -84.49 -14.78 16.55
C ARG A 246 -84.38 -16.18 15.96
N HIS A 247 -83.16 -16.70 15.75
CA HIS A 247 -82.93 -18.04 15.21
C HIS A 247 -83.31 -19.10 16.23
N GLN A 248 -83.06 -18.90 17.52
CA GLN A 248 -83.53 -19.77 18.61
C GLN A 248 -85.04 -19.70 18.74
N GLU A 249 -85.65 -18.51 18.62
CA GLU A 249 -87.10 -18.36 18.59
C GLU A 249 -87.70 -19.08 17.37
N LEU A 250 -87.09 -18.92 16.20
CA LEU A 250 -87.50 -19.58 14.95
C LEU A 250 -87.20 -21.07 14.99
N GLN A 251 -86.13 -21.56 15.60
CA GLN A 251 -85.83 -22.99 15.84
C GLN A 251 -86.70 -23.58 16.93
N ALA A 252 -87.15 -22.82 17.92
CA ALA A 252 -88.20 -23.29 18.83
C ALA A 252 -89.52 -23.44 18.05
N LYS A 253 -89.78 -22.56 17.07
CA LYS A 253 -90.92 -22.65 16.15
C LYS A 253 -90.74 -23.71 15.05
N LEU A 254 -89.50 -23.95 14.59
CA LEU A 254 -89.08 -24.88 13.54
C LEU A 254 -88.48 -26.17 14.11
N GLY A 255 -88.45 -26.36 15.44
CA GLY A 255 -88.04 -27.59 16.11
C GLY A 255 -89.00 -28.75 15.84
N GLN A 256 -90.05 -28.48 15.05
CA GLN A 256 -90.89 -29.46 14.38
C GLN A 256 -90.35 -29.89 12.99
N SER A 257 -89.24 -29.33 12.47
CA SER A 257 -88.70 -29.61 11.13
C SER A 257 -87.20 -29.30 11.00
N GLN A 258 -86.41 -30.34 11.30
CA GLN A 258 -85.13 -30.76 10.69
C GLN A 258 -83.83 -29.89 10.73
N ILE A 259 -82.82 -30.50 11.39
CA ILE A 259 -81.43 -30.86 10.99
C ILE A 259 -80.54 -29.81 10.27
N THR A 260 -79.38 -29.51 10.87
CA THR A 260 -78.28 -28.71 10.31
C THR A 260 -77.02 -29.58 10.08
N PRO A 261 -76.24 -29.42 8.99
CA PRO A 261 -75.02 -30.18 8.70
C PRO A 261 -73.76 -29.62 9.39
N ILE A 262 -72.79 -30.50 9.72
CA ILE A 262 -71.54 -30.20 10.44
C ILE A 262 -70.35 -30.16 9.45
N PRO A 263 -69.62 -29.04 9.34
CA PRO A 263 -68.41 -28.93 8.52
C PRO A 263 -67.20 -29.58 9.24
N GLN A 264 -66.38 -30.33 8.48
CA GLN A 264 -65.21 -31.17 8.87
C GLN A 264 -65.45 -32.68 9.02
N ALA A 265 -66.69 -33.17 8.98
CA ALA A 265 -66.97 -34.60 9.08
C ALA A 265 -66.70 -35.38 7.77
N THR A 266 -66.76 -34.73 6.61
CA THR A 266 -66.81 -35.44 5.32
C THR A 266 -65.52 -36.16 4.95
N ALA A 267 -64.34 -35.58 5.23
CA ALA A 267 -63.06 -36.23 4.93
C ALA A 267 -62.63 -37.29 5.97
N ARG A 268 -63.32 -37.34 7.13
CA ARG A 268 -63.10 -38.33 8.19
C ARG A 268 -64.24 -39.36 8.27
N MET A 269 -65.23 -39.26 7.38
CA MET A 269 -66.27 -40.25 7.21
C MET A 269 -65.73 -41.37 6.32
N GLY A 270 -65.91 -42.61 6.76
CA GLY A 270 -65.64 -43.75 5.92
C GLY A 270 -66.52 -43.77 4.68
N ASP A 271 -65.91 -43.98 3.52
CA ASP A 271 -66.63 -44.16 2.26
C ASP A 271 -67.31 -45.52 2.18
N GLY A 272 -66.81 -46.49 2.93
CA GLY A 272 -67.38 -47.82 2.97
C GLY A 272 -66.83 -48.65 4.12
N ARG A 273 -67.09 -49.95 4.05
CA ARG A 273 -66.68 -50.95 5.02
C ARG A 273 -66.26 -52.24 4.34
N ILE A 274 -65.42 -52.98 5.04
CA ILE A 274 -65.03 -54.33 4.63
C ILE A 274 -66.14 -55.31 4.99
N LEU A 275 -66.80 -55.87 3.98
CA LEU A 275 -67.85 -56.88 4.13
C LEU A 275 -67.28 -58.22 4.61
N LYS A 276 -66.09 -58.57 4.13
CA LYS A 276 -65.45 -59.84 4.46
C LYS A 276 -63.94 -59.76 4.27
N ALA A 277 -63.21 -60.07 5.34
CA ALA A 277 -61.78 -60.34 5.31
C ALA A 277 -61.50 -61.67 6.02
N SER A 278 -60.77 -62.58 5.34
CA SER A 278 -60.31 -63.83 5.94
C SER A 278 -58.82 -63.71 6.25
N PRO A 279 -58.36 -63.97 7.50
CA PRO A 279 -56.94 -63.88 7.83
C PRO A 279 -56.09 -64.79 6.93
N GLY A 280 -55.12 -64.20 6.24
CA GLY A 280 -54.20 -64.90 5.33
C GLY A 280 -54.64 -64.99 3.87
N ASP A 281 -55.85 -64.55 3.53
CA ASP A 281 -56.30 -64.41 2.14
C ASP A 281 -55.83 -63.06 1.56
N PRO A 282 -55.19 -63.01 0.38
CA PRO A 282 -54.80 -61.74 -0.26
C PRO A 282 -55.99 -60.92 -0.79
N ILE A 283 -57.22 -61.44 -0.76
CA ILE A 283 -58.42 -60.76 -1.29
C ILE A 283 -59.39 -60.42 -0.15
N VAL A 284 -59.95 -59.20 -0.20
CA VAL A 284 -61.02 -58.74 0.67
C VAL A 284 -62.19 -58.21 -0.15
N TYR A 285 -63.38 -58.21 0.45
CA TYR A 285 -64.60 -57.71 -0.18
C TYR A 285 -65.06 -56.43 0.51
N ILE A 286 -65.39 -55.42 -0.28
CA ILE A 286 -65.88 -54.12 0.20
C ILE A 286 -67.34 -53.89 -0.22
N ASP A 287 -68.04 -53.03 0.51
CA ASP A 287 -69.44 -52.64 0.30
C ASP A 287 -69.66 -51.61 -0.81
N LEU A 288 -68.64 -51.32 -1.61
CA LEU A 288 -68.69 -50.41 -2.75
C LEU A 288 -68.69 -51.20 -4.06
N GLY A 289 -69.58 -50.83 -4.99
CA GLY A 289 -69.75 -51.52 -6.27
C GLY A 289 -69.84 -50.59 -7.48
N ARG A 290 -70.37 -51.12 -8.58
CA ARG A 290 -70.60 -50.37 -9.82
C ARG A 290 -71.62 -49.25 -9.64
N ASP A 291 -72.61 -49.48 -8.78
CA ASP A 291 -73.65 -48.49 -8.48
C ASP A 291 -73.06 -47.26 -7.77
N ASP A 292 -71.90 -47.40 -7.12
CA ASP A 292 -71.17 -46.32 -6.45
C ASP A 292 -70.10 -45.67 -7.35
N HIS A 293 -70.13 -45.90 -8.66
CA HIS A 293 -69.17 -45.31 -9.62
C HIS A 293 -67.69 -45.68 -9.37
N LEU A 294 -67.44 -46.86 -8.82
CA LEU A 294 -66.08 -47.34 -8.57
C LEU A 294 -65.30 -47.62 -9.87
N THR A 295 -63.99 -47.34 -9.87
CA THR A 295 -63.06 -47.60 -10.98
C THR A 295 -62.07 -48.71 -10.63
N LEU A 296 -61.68 -49.52 -11.62
CA LEU A 296 -60.67 -50.57 -11.45
C LEU A 296 -59.30 -49.94 -11.17
N GLY A 297 -58.54 -50.53 -10.24
CA GLY A 297 -57.25 -50.02 -9.81
C GLY A 297 -57.32 -48.87 -8.80
N LEU A 298 -58.51 -48.48 -8.35
CA LEU A 298 -58.64 -47.51 -7.26
C LEU A 298 -58.16 -48.15 -5.95
N GLU A 299 -57.32 -47.42 -5.21
CA GLU A 299 -56.84 -47.86 -3.90
C GLU A 299 -57.69 -47.24 -2.78
N PHE A 300 -57.93 -48.01 -1.73
CA PHE A 300 -58.53 -47.53 -0.49
C PHE A 300 -57.60 -47.77 0.69
N ALA A 301 -57.59 -46.79 1.59
CA ALA A 301 -56.98 -46.90 2.89
C ALA A 301 -57.96 -47.56 3.86
N VAL A 302 -57.50 -48.61 4.54
CA VAL A 302 -58.28 -49.34 5.55
C VAL A 302 -57.92 -48.82 6.94
N TYR A 303 -58.94 -48.53 7.73
CA TYR A 303 -58.89 -48.03 9.09
C TYR A 303 -59.69 -48.92 10.02
N ASP A 304 -59.33 -48.91 11.30
CA ASP A 304 -60.03 -49.73 12.29
C ASP A 304 -61.43 -49.17 12.58
N ALA A 305 -62.42 -50.05 12.64
CA ALA A 305 -63.80 -49.68 12.93
C ALA A 305 -63.98 -48.99 14.30
N LEU A 306 -63.14 -49.31 15.28
CA LEU A 306 -63.25 -48.80 16.65
C LEU A 306 -62.58 -47.43 16.80
N THR A 307 -61.41 -47.24 16.19
CA THR A 307 -60.64 -45.98 16.33
C THR A 307 -60.99 -44.95 15.26
N GLY A 308 -61.56 -45.38 14.12
CA GLY A 308 -61.83 -44.51 12.99
C GLY A 308 -60.55 -44.03 12.28
N ILE A 309 -60.68 -42.96 11.50
CA ILE A 309 -59.57 -42.37 10.74
C ILE A 309 -58.72 -41.51 11.69
N PRO A 310 -57.45 -41.88 11.97
CA PRO A 310 -56.56 -41.11 12.84
C PRO A 310 -56.20 -39.76 12.23
N GLU A 311 -55.83 -38.77 13.05
CA GLU A 311 -55.49 -37.42 12.57
C GLU A 311 -54.33 -37.40 11.57
N ASP A 312 -53.37 -38.31 11.72
CA ASP A 312 -52.21 -38.44 10.82
C ASP A 312 -52.55 -39.13 9.48
N GLY A 313 -53.79 -39.61 9.29
CA GLY A 313 -54.26 -40.29 8.09
C GLY A 313 -53.62 -41.66 7.81
N ARG A 314 -52.77 -42.17 8.71
CA ARG A 314 -52.03 -43.43 8.50
C ARG A 314 -52.96 -44.64 8.50
N PRO A 315 -53.01 -45.44 7.41
CA PRO A 315 -53.87 -46.61 7.35
C PRO A 315 -53.24 -47.86 7.98
N LYS A 316 -54.12 -48.79 8.36
CA LYS A 316 -53.79 -50.13 8.84
C LYS A 316 -53.39 -51.05 7.69
N ALA A 317 -54.07 -50.91 6.55
CA ALA A 317 -53.80 -51.63 5.32
C ALA A 317 -54.21 -50.81 4.09
N ARG A 318 -53.72 -51.20 2.91
CA ARG A 318 -54.19 -50.69 1.62
C ARG A 318 -54.71 -51.81 0.76
N ILE A 319 -55.79 -51.54 0.07
CA ILE A 319 -56.48 -52.49 -0.80
C ILE A 319 -56.73 -51.83 -2.16
N GLU A 320 -56.52 -52.58 -3.23
CA GLU A 320 -56.72 -52.13 -4.62
C GLU A 320 -57.88 -52.89 -5.23
N VAL A 321 -58.80 -52.17 -5.86
CA VAL A 321 -59.99 -52.76 -6.51
C VAL A 321 -59.58 -53.53 -7.77
N VAL A 322 -59.72 -54.86 -7.74
CA VAL A 322 -59.34 -55.75 -8.85
C VAL A 322 -60.54 -56.24 -9.67
N ALA A 323 -61.72 -56.35 -9.07
CA ALA A 323 -62.95 -56.66 -9.78
C ALA A 323 -64.16 -55.96 -9.13
N ILE A 324 -65.05 -55.44 -9.97
CA ILE A 324 -66.20 -54.65 -9.54
C ILE A 324 -67.49 -55.39 -9.88
N HIS A 325 -68.27 -55.72 -8.85
CA HIS A 325 -69.61 -56.29 -8.97
C HIS A 325 -70.66 -55.18 -8.81
N GLN A 326 -71.95 -55.54 -8.78
CA GLN A 326 -73.03 -54.55 -8.76
C GLN A 326 -73.04 -53.72 -7.47
N GLN A 327 -72.99 -54.38 -6.30
CA GLN A 327 -73.08 -53.75 -4.96
C GLN A 327 -71.87 -54.09 -4.05
N SER A 328 -70.83 -54.68 -4.61
CA SER A 328 -69.60 -55.02 -3.88
C SER A 328 -68.43 -55.11 -4.83
N SER A 329 -67.22 -55.11 -4.30
CA SER A 329 -66.01 -55.24 -5.11
C SER A 329 -64.98 -56.12 -4.43
N GLU A 330 -64.23 -56.85 -5.24
CA GLU A 330 -63.06 -57.62 -4.84
C GLU A 330 -61.86 -56.69 -4.85
N CYS A 331 -61.18 -56.62 -3.71
CA CYS A 331 -59.97 -55.84 -3.56
C CYS A 331 -58.80 -56.73 -3.14
N LYS A 332 -57.65 -56.52 -3.77
CA LYS A 332 -56.40 -57.19 -3.41
C LYS A 332 -55.69 -56.35 -2.34
N ILE A 333 -55.15 -57.01 -1.32
CA ILE A 333 -54.33 -56.34 -0.30
C ILE A 333 -52.98 -55.96 -0.92
N VAL A 334 -52.71 -54.65 -1.02
CA VAL A 334 -51.46 -54.08 -1.53
C VAL A 334 -50.41 -53.99 -0.44
N SER A 335 -50.82 -53.52 0.75
CA SER A 335 -49.92 -53.39 1.89
C SER A 335 -50.68 -53.58 3.20
N LEU A 336 -49.99 -54.11 4.21
CA LEU A 336 -50.51 -54.33 5.54
C LEU A 336 -49.45 -53.89 6.55
N MET A 337 -49.84 -53.07 7.53
CA MET A 337 -48.94 -52.62 8.58
C MET A 337 -48.53 -53.80 9.47
N ARG A 338 -47.28 -53.82 9.94
CA ARG A 338 -46.78 -54.88 10.84
C ARG A 338 -47.66 -54.94 12.10
N ASP A 339 -47.98 -56.16 12.52
CA ASP A 339 -48.81 -56.48 13.68
C ASP A 339 -50.28 -56.03 13.60
N GLN A 340 -50.76 -55.66 12.41
CA GLN A 340 -52.16 -55.34 12.15
C GLN A 340 -52.83 -56.41 11.29
N MET A 341 -54.13 -56.62 11.47
CA MET A 341 -54.94 -57.54 10.65
C MET A 341 -56.21 -56.86 10.18
N ILE A 342 -56.58 -57.04 8.92
CA ILE A 342 -57.83 -56.50 8.38
C ILE A 342 -59.01 -57.29 8.96
N LEU A 343 -59.97 -56.60 9.57
CA LEU A 343 -61.16 -57.18 10.14
C LEU A 343 -62.40 -56.84 9.31
N THR A 344 -63.42 -57.69 9.40
CA THR A 344 -64.75 -57.34 8.90
C THR A 344 -65.28 -56.11 9.66
N GLU A 345 -65.98 -55.22 8.94
CA GLU A 345 -66.42 -53.89 9.38
C GLU A 345 -65.34 -52.81 9.51
N ASP A 346 -64.07 -53.12 9.24
CA ASP A 346 -63.03 -52.08 9.13
C ASP A 346 -63.45 -51.05 8.08
N ILE A 347 -63.21 -49.77 8.39
CA ILE A 347 -63.65 -48.63 7.61
C ILE A 347 -62.69 -48.44 6.45
N ILE A 348 -63.22 -48.23 5.25
CA ILE A 348 -62.41 -47.82 4.10
C ILE A 348 -62.68 -46.35 3.79
N ALA A 349 -61.61 -45.62 3.44
CA ALA A 349 -61.74 -44.26 2.98
C ALA A 349 -60.73 -43.95 1.88
N ASN A 350 -61.15 -43.12 0.95
CA ASN A 350 -60.33 -42.49 -0.06
C ASN A 350 -60.84 -41.06 -0.28
N PRO A 351 -60.10 -40.03 0.16
CA PRO A 351 -60.55 -38.63 0.09
C PRO A 351 -60.64 -38.08 -1.33
N ILE A 352 -60.21 -38.84 -2.33
CA ILE A 352 -60.30 -38.47 -3.75
C ILE A 352 -61.58 -39.02 -4.38
N TYR A 353 -62.29 -39.88 -3.67
CA TYR A 353 -63.49 -40.56 -4.14
C TYR A 353 -64.70 -40.18 -3.29
N ASP A 354 -65.83 -39.92 -3.95
CA ASP A 354 -67.14 -39.78 -3.32
C ASP A 354 -68.15 -40.52 -4.20
N ARG A 355 -68.99 -41.36 -3.58
CA ARG A 355 -69.97 -42.21 -4.28
C ARG A 355 -71.07 -41.42 -5.01
N HIS A 356 -71.29 -40.17 -4.63
CA HIS A 356 -72.38 -39.32 -5.10
C HIS A 356 -71.92 -38.22 -6.07
N GLN A 357 -70.62 -37.90 -6.09
CA GLN A 357 -70.10 -36.85 -6.96
C GLN A 357 -68.61 -36.99 -7.30
N SER A 358 -68.23 -36.52 -8.48
CA SER A 358 -66.82 -36.34 -8.82
C SER A 358 -66.26 -35.13 -8.08
N LEU A 359 -65.29 -35.34 -7.19
CA LEU A 359 -64.67 -34.28 -6.42
C LEU A 359 -63.79 -33.37 -7.30
N LYS A 360 -63.83 -32.06 -7.03
CA LYS A 360 -63.05 -31.04 -7.73
C LYS A 360 -61.88 -30.58 -6.90
N PHE A 361 -60.69 -30.72 -7.45
CA PHE A 361 -59.44 -30.39 -6.80
C PHE A 361 -58.77 -29.17 -7.42
N PHE A 362 -58.18 -28.35 -6.56
CA PHE A 362 -57.22 -27.33 -6.96
C PHE A 362 -55.84 -27.71 -6.42
N VAL A 363 -54.83 -27.77 -7.29
CA VAL A 363 -53.48 -28.23 -6.92
C VAL A 363 -52.53 -27.02 -6.97
N MET A 364 -51.86 -26.72 -5.85
CA MET A 364 -50.91 -25.61 -5.77
C MET A 364 -49.69 -25.95 -4.90
N GLY A 365 -48.58 -25.26 -5.17
CA GLY A 365 -47.28 -25.54 -4.54
C GLY A 365 -46.39 -26.45 -5.38
N GLU A 366 -45.20 -26.69 -4.85
CA GLU A 366 -44.22 -27.62 -5.41
C GLU A 366 -44.35 -28.99 -4.75
N PHE A 367 -44.07 -30.07 -5.48
CA PHE A 367 -44.31 -31.43 -4.99
C PHE A 367 -43.07 -32.30 -5.14
N ASP A 368 -42.67 -32.92 -4.04
CA ASP A 368 -41.68 -34.01 -3.99
C ASP A 368 -42.42 -35.37 -3.98
N ILE A 369 -42.59 -35.98 -5.15
CA ILE A 369 -43.34 -37.23 -5.30
C ILE A 369 -42.46 -38.42 -4.93
N ASN A 370 -41.17 -38.34 -5.24
CA ASN A 370 -40.22 -39.43 -5.04
C ASN A 370 -39.71 -39.53 -3.58
N GLY A 371 -39.93 -38.49 -2.76
CA GLY A 371 -39.56 -38.43 -1.35
C GLY A 371 -38.06 -38.26 -1.10
N ASP A 372 -37.31 -37.71 -2.04
CA ASP A 372 -35.87 -37.47 -1.92
C ASP A 372 -35.52 -36.14 -1.23
N GLY A 373 -36.53 -35.36 -0.85
CA GLY A 373 -36.40 -34.06 -0.22
C GLY A 373 -36.14 -32.92 -1.20
N ARG A 374 -36.29 -33.15 -2.51
CA ARG A 374 -36.22 -32.14 -3.57
C ARG A 374 -37.52 -32.12 -4.35
N ASP A 375 -37.99 -30.93 -4.68
CA ASP A 375 -39.20 -30.78 -5.48
C ASP A 375 -38.99 -31.27 -6.92
N ASP A 376 -39.93 -32.07 -7.43
CA ASP A 376 -39.88 -32.59 -8.79
C ASP A 376 -40.35 -31.52 -9.79
N PRO A 377 -39.62 -31.24 -10.90
CA PRO A 377 -39.99 -30.21 -11.88
C PRO A 377 -41.38 -30.40 -12.53
N ASN A 378 -41.91 -31.63 -12.52
CA ASN A 378 -43.24 -31.96 -13.04
C ASN A 378 -44.23 -32.35 -11.94
N GLY A 379 -43.87 -32.20 -10.65
CA GLY A 379 -44.64 -32.73 -9.54
C GLY A 379 -46.10 -32.28 -9.54
N GLN A 380 -46.38 -31.01 -9.83
CA GLN A 380 -47.76 -30.51 -9.92
C GLN A 380 -48.57 -31.19 -11.05
N ARG A 381 -47.95 -31.52 -12.18
CA ARG A 381 -48.60 -32.19 -13.30
C ARG A 381 -48.88 -33.66 -12.99
N ASP A 382 -47.95 -34.31 -12.34
CA ASP A 382 -48.07 -35.71 -11.96
C ASP A 382 -49.18 -35.89 -10.91
N ILE A 383 -49.26 -34.99 -9.92
CA ILE A 383 -50.38 -34.96 -8.96
C ILE A 383 -51.72 -34.75 -9.66
N LYS A 384 -51.81 -33.82 -10.63
CA LYS A 384 -53.06 -33.62 -11.41
C LYS A 384 -53.45 -34.88 -12.18
N SER A 385 -52.48 -35.54 -12.79
CA SER A 385 -52.70 -36.77 -13.55
C SER A 385 -53.20 -37.91 -12.65
N LEU A 386 -52.67 -38.00 -11.42
CA LEU A 386 -53.12 -38.97 -10.43
C LEU A 386 -54.57 -38.71 -9.97
N ILE A 387 -54.93 -37.45 -9.72
CA ILE A 387 -56.31 -37.06 -9.37
C ILE A 387 -57.28 -37.45 -10.49
N GLU A 388 -56.92 -37.16 -11.74
CA GLU A 388 -57.73 -37.47 -12.90
C GLU A 388 -57.85 -38.98 -13.16
N GLN A 389 -56.77 -39.74 -12.96
CA GLN A 389 -56.77 -41.19 -13.08
C GLN A 389 -57.76 -41.84 -12.11
N TRP A 390 -57.94 -41.25 -10.93
CA TRP A 390 -58.78 -41.80 -9.86
C TRP A 390 -60.21 -41.24 -9.86
N GLY A 391 -60.59 -40.52 -10.92
CA GLY A 391 -61.97 -40.05 -11.13
C GLY A 391 -62.27 -38.66 -10.53
N GLY A 392 -61.27 -38.00 -9.95
CA GLY A 392 -61.36 -36.59 -9.58
C GLY A 392 -61.21 -35.68 -10.80
N SER A 393 -61.63 -34.42 -10.66
CA SER A 393 -61.44 -33.40 -11.71
C SER A 393 -60.59 -32.25 -11.19
N THR A 394 -59.60 -31.81 -11.96
CA THR A 394 -58.74 -30.68 -11.57
C THR A 394 -59.25 -29.38 -12.19
N LEU A 395 -59.33 -28.33 -11.39
CA LEU A 395 -59.67 -26.98 -11.86
C LEU A 395 -58.40 -26.12 -11.95
N SER A 396 -58.31 -25.32 -13.01
CA SER A 396 -57.19 -24.39 -13.21
C SER A 396 -57.27 -23.13 -12.35
N GLU A 397 -58.47 -22.83 -11.82
CA GLU A 397 -58.73 -21.64 -11.02
C GLU A 397 -59.43 -22.01 -9.71
N LEU A 398 -58.95 -21.40 -8.62
CA LEU A 398 -59.57 -21.53 -7.32
C LEU A 398 -60.90 -20.77 -7.29
N SER A 399 -61.98 -21.48 -7.02
CA SER A 399 -63.35 -20.94 -6.93
C SER A 399 -64.15 -21.67 -5.86
N ALA A 400 -65.31 -21.14 -5.48
CA ALA A 400 -66.23 -21.79 -4.54
C ALA A 400 -66.78 -23.15 -5.02
N LYS A 401 -66.45 -23.59 -6.24
CA LYS A 401 -66.79 -24.91 -6.79
C LYS A 401 -65.71 -25.97 -6.52
N VAL A 402 -64.59 -25.59 -5.92
CA VAL A 402 -63.52 -26.51 -5.54
C VAL A 402 -63.90 -27.15 -4.20
N ASP A 403 -63.86 -28.48 -4.15
CA ASP A 403 -64.18 -29.25 -2.94
C ASP A 403 -62.95 -29.37 -2.02
N PHE A 404 -61.76 -29.56 -2.61
CA PHE A 404 -60.51 -29.72 -1.88
C PHE A 404 -59.33 -29.01 -2.55
N VAL A 405 -58.42 -28.50 -1.72
CA VAL A 405 -57.14 -27.97 -2.19
C VAL A 405 -56.00 -28.91 -1.78
N VAL A 406 -55.23 -29.38 -2.75
CA VAL A 406 -54.02 -30.17 -2.52
C VAL A 406 -52.83 -29.21 -2.46
N LEU A 407 -52.19 -29.16 -1.29
CA LEU A 407 -51.10 -28.24 -0.97
C LEU A 407 -49.75 -28.95 -0.97
N GLY A 408 -48.89 -28.54 -1.90
CA GLY A 408 -47.47 -28.87 -1.92
C GLY A 408 -46.63 -28.02 -0.96
N GLY A 409 -45.31 -28.21 -1.02
CA GLY A 409 -44.34 -27.34 -0.38
C GLY A 409 -44.40 -25.90 -0.95
N PRO A 410 -44.03 -24.89 -0.13
CA PRO A 410 -43.88 -23.54 -0.64
C PRO A 410 -42.73 -23.49 -1.66
N PRO A 411 -42.86 -22.73 -2.76
CA PRO A 411 -41.78 -22.58 -3.73
C PRO A 411 -40.53 -21.96 -3.08
N GLU A 412 -39.37 -22.19 -3.69
CA GLU A 412 -38.10 -21.75 -3.12
C GLU A 412 -38.11 -20.24 -2.82
N ARG A 413 -37.84 -19.88 -1.56
CA ARG A 413 -37.81 -18.48 -1.15
C ARG A 413 -36.76 -17.73 -1.96
N PRO A 414 -37.08 -16.51 -2.46
CA PRO A 414 -36.13 -15.72 -3.23
C PRO A 414 -34.90 -15.42 -2.37
N ARG A 415 -33.75 -16.01 -2.70
CA ARG A 415 -32.48 -15.74 -2.05
C ARG A 415 -31.72 -14.69 -2.85
N ARG A 416 -31.33 -13.61 -2.17
CA ARG A 416 -30.49 -12.58 -2.79
C ARG A 416 -29.11 -13.17 -3.06
N SER A 417 -28.65 -13.09 -4.30
CA SER A 417 -27.24 -13.29 -4.62
C SER A 417 -26.43 -12.11 -4.05
N GLN A 418 -25.22 -12.36 -3.57
CA GLN A 418 -24.38 -11.29 -2.99
C GLN A 418 -23.74 -10.40 -4.08
N ASP A 419 -23.70 -10.90 -5.31
CA ASP A 419 -22.91 -10.34 -6.41
C ASP A 419 -23.75 -9.60 -7.47
N VAL A 420 -25.08 -9.63 -7.38
CA VAL A 420 -26.00 -9.04 -8.37
C VAL A 420 -27.11 -8.30 -7.64
N ASP A 421 -27.48 -7.12 -8.13
CA ASP A 421 -28.64 -6.38 -7.64
C ASP A 421 -29.91 -7.26 -7.81
N PRO A 422 -30.75 -7.43 -6.78
CA PRO A 422 -31.99 -8.21 -6.86
C PRO A 422 -32.91 -7.86 -8.03
N GLU A 423 -32.85 -6.64 -8.57
CA GLU A 423 -33.62 -6.23 -9.75
C GLU A 423 -33.04 -6.79 -11.07
N ASP A 424 -31.76 -7.15 -11.13
CA ASP A 424 -31.10 -7.64 -12.35
C ASP A 424 -30.92 -9.17 -12.38
N ASP A 425 -31.26 -9.89 -11.30
CA ASP A 425 -31.19 -11.35 -11.24
C ASP A 425 -32.51 -12.01 -11.72
N PRO A 426 -32.56 -12.60 -12.93
CA PRO A 426 -33.77 -13.20 -13.47
C PRO A 426 -34.26 -14.40 -12.65
N LYS A 427 -33.36 -15.08 -11.92
CA LYS A 427 -33.75 -16.20 -11.04
C LYS A 427 -34.44 -15.68 -9.78
N TYR A 428 -33.95 -14.58 -9.22
CA TYR A 428 -34.58 -13.92 -8.07
C TYR A 428 -35.98 -13.41 -8.42
N GLN A 429 -36.15 -12.74 -9.57
CA GLN A 429 -37.46 -12.26 -10.01
C GLN A 429 -38.46 -13.39 -10.23
N ALA A 430 -38.03 -14.50 -10.86
CA ALA A 430 -38.88 -15.66 -11.09
C ALA A 430 -39.33 -16.32 -9.77
N ALA A 431 -38.41 -16.51 -8.82
CA ALA A 431 -38.71 -17.06 -7.50
C ALA A 431 -39.63 -16.13 -6.68
N ALA A 432 -39.38 -14.82 -6.70
CA ALA A 432 -40.21 -13.83 -6.02
C ALA A 432 -41.64 -13.80 -6.57
N LYS A 433 -41.80 -13.86 -7.90
CA LYS A 433 -43.12 -13.91 -8.54
C LYS A 433 -43.86 -15.21 -8.23
N ALA A 434 -43.17 -16.35 -8.25
CA ALA A 434 -43.76 -17.65 -7.91
C ALA A 434 -44.23 -17.68 -6.45
N TYR A 435 -43.40 -17.18 -5.53
CA TYR A 435 -43.73 -17.11 -4.11
C TYR A 435 -44.91 -16.16 -3.82
N ALA A 436 -44.93 -14.96 -4.44
CA ALA A 436 -46.05 -14.03 -4.32
C ALA A 436 -47.36 -14.60 -4.88
N ALA A 437 -47.29 -15.33 -6.00
CA ALA A 437 -48.46 -16.01 -6.57
C ALA A 437 -48.99 -17.11 -5.64
N TYR A 438 -48.10 -17.87 -5.00
CA TYR A 438 -48.45 -18.89 -4.02
C TYR A 438 -49.14 -18.29 -2.78
N GLU A 439 -48.60 -17.22 -2.20
CA GLU A 439 -49.23 -16.54 -1.05
C GLU A 439 -50.60 -15.95 -1.40
N ALA A 440 -50.75 -15.36 -2.59
CA ALA A 440 -52.02 -14.83 -3.06
C ALA A 440 -53.09 -15.93 -3.25
N GLN A 441 -52.68 -17.14 -3.64
CA GLN A 441 -53.58 -18.28 -3.73
C GLN A 441 -53.95 -18.81 -2.35
N LEU A 442 -53.00 -18.93 -1.41
CA LEU A 442 -53.27 -19.35 -0.03
C LEU A 442 -54.29 -18.42 0.65
N ALA A 443 -54.10 -17.11 0.52
CA ALA A 443 -55.05 -16.13 1.07
C ALA A 443 -56.47 -16.31 0.53
N LYS A 444 -56.61 -16.68 -0.76
CA LYS A 444 -57.92 -16.99 -1.36
C LYS A 444 -58.52 -18.29 -0.83
N VAL A 445 -57.71 -19.31 -0.55
CA VAL A 445 -58.18 -20.56 0.06
C VAL A 445 -58.77 -20.29 1.45
N ASP A 446 -58.09 -19.47 2.26
CA ASP A 446 -58.55 -19.11 3.60
C ASP A 446 -59.86 -18.30 3.55
N VAL A 447 -60.00 -17.36 2.60
CA VAL A 447 -61.25 -16.59 2.41
C VAL A 447 -62.43 -17.47 1.98
N LEU A 448 -62.18 -18.48 1.15
CA LEU A 448 -63.22 -19.39 0.65
C LEU A 448 -63.51 -20.55 1.61
N ALA A 449 -62.76 -20.68 2.71
CA ALA A 449 -62.87 -21.75 3.71
C ALA A 449 -62.88 -23.17 3.10
N VAL A 450 -62.14 -23.37 2.00
CA VAL A 450 -62.06 -24.67 1.31
C VAL A 450 -61.16 -25.62 2.13
N PRO A 451 -61.57 -26.88 2.36
CA PRO A 451 -60.74 -27.89 3.00
C PRO A 451 -59.37 -28.09 2.34
N ARG A 452 -58.33 -28.23 3.16
CA ARG A 452 -56.93 -28.37 2.74
C ARG A 452 -56.44 -29.80 2.96
N LEU A 453 -55.78 -30.37 1.96
CA LEU A 453 -55.06 -31.64 2.04
C LEU A 453 -53.57 -31.34 1.82
N SER A 454 -52.73 -31.61 2.81
CA SER A 454 -51.28 -31.51 2.65
C SER A 454 -50.78 -32.59 1.69
N GLN A 455 -49.63 -32.36 1.05
CA GLN A 455 -48.94 -33.35 0.22
C GLN A 455 -48.77 -34.68 0.95
N LYS A 456 -48.42 -34.66 2.23
CA LYS A 456 -48.22 -35.88 3.02
C LYS A 456 -49.52 -36.64 3.22
N GLU A 457 -50.61 -35.96 3.58
CA GLU A 457 -51.93 -36.58 3.70
C GLU A 457 -52.34 -37.17 2.35
N PHE A 458 -52.25 -36.37 1.28
CA PHE A 458 -52.58 -36.78 -0.08
C PHE A 458 -51.78 -38.01 -0.52
N LEU A 459 -50.44 -37.99 -0.41
CA LEU A 459 -49.58 -39.12 -0.77
C LEU A 459 -49.82 -40.36 0.10
N ASN A 460 -50.14 -40.19 1.39
CA ASN A 460 -50.50 -41.32 2.25
C ASN A 460 -51.78 -42.01 1.78
N PHE A 461 -52.78 -41.23 1.36
CA PHE A 461 -54.00 -41.75 0.75
C PHE A 461 -53.71 -42.40 -0.61
N LEU A 462 -52.74 -41.87 -1.36
CA LEU A 462 -52.29 -42.46 -2.61
C LEU A 462 -51.39 -43.71 -2.45
N GLY A 463 -51.06 -44.11 -1.23
CA GLY A 463 -50.20 -45.26 -0.95
C GLY A 463 -48.69 -45.02 -1.09
N TYR A 464 -48.27 -43.79 -1.42
CA TYR A 464 -46.87 -43.37 -1.40
C TYR A 464 -46.44 -43.03 0.02
N THR A 465 -45.82 -44.00 0.71
CA THR A 465 -45.19 -43.74 2.01
C THR A 465 -43.75 -43.29 1.80
N GLN A 466 -43.38 -42.11 2.29
CA GLN A 466 -41.99 -41.60 2.33
C GLN A 466 -41.03 -42.43 3.24
N SER A 467 -41.39 -43.68 3.58
CA SER A 467 -40.58 -44.58 4.36
C SER A 467 -39.82 -45.57 3.46
N SER A 468 -38.71 -45.13 2.87
CA SER A 468 -37.64 -46.07 2.45
C SER A 468 -36.22 -45.48 2.36
N THR A 469 -35.99 -44.23 2.76
CA THR A 469 -34.64 -43.63 2.73
C THR A 469 -33.89 -43.63 4.06
N GLU A 470 -34.52 -43.92 5.20
CA GLU A 470 -33.80 -44.07 6.48
C GLU A 470 -33.10 -45.43 6.63
N THR A 471 -33.50 -46.48 5.90
CA THR A 471 -32.85 -47.81 6.02
C THR A 471 -31.64 -47.97 5.07
N ALA A 472 -31.53 -47.17 4.01
CA ALA A 472 -30.41 -47.22 3.09
C ALA A 472 -29.16 -46.48 3.61
N ALA A 473 -29.34 -45.39 4.37
CA ALA A 473 -28.23 -44.62 4.93
C ALA A 473 -27.55 -45.32 6.14
N SER A 474 -28.28 -46.17 6.88
CA SER A 474 -27.72 -46.89 8.04
C SER A 474 -26.87 -48.11 7.67
N ILE A 475 -27.05 -48.68 6.47
CA ILE A 475 -26.29 -49.86 6.01
C ILE A 475 -24.94 -49.47 5.39
N GLN A 476 -24.83 -48.28 4.77
CA GLN A 476 -23.54 -47.77 4.28
C GLN A 476 -22.63 -47.21 5.39
N ALA A 477 -23.18 -46.82 6.54
CA ALA A 477 -22.39 -46.38 7.70
C ALA A 477 -21.83 -47.54 8.56
N MET A 478 -22.31 -48.78 8.35
CA MET A 478 -21.82 -49.98 9.08
C MET A 478 -20.96 -50.93 8.23
N THR A 479 -20.72 -50.62 6.96
CA THR A 479 -19.85 -51.43 6.06
C THR A 479 -18.57 -50.71 5.62
N GLY A 480 -18.29 -49.53 6.19
CA GLY A 480 -16.98 -48.87 6.12
C GLY A 480 -16.10 -49.21 7.31
N GLN A 481 -15.63 -50.46 7.39
CA GLN A 481 -14.45 -50.85 8.17
C GLN A 481 -13.45 -51.53 7.24
#